data_AF-A0A7C6VZI0-F1
#
_entry.id   AF-A0A7C6VZI0-F1
#
_cell.length_a   1.000
_cell.length_b   1.000
_cell.length_c   1.000
_cell.angle_alpha   90.00
_cell.angle_beta   90.00
_cell.angle_gamma   90.00
#
_symmetry.space_group_name_H-M   'P 1'
#
loop_
_entity.id
_entity.type
_entity.pdbx_description
1 polymer ?
#
loop_
_entity_poly.entity_id
_entity_poly.type
_entity_poly.pdbx_seq_one_letter_code
_entity_poly.pdbx_strand_id
1 'polypeptide(L)'
;LTLSRDSEWRQALLEGWALATRRHCDSDWAEALLPLYPDHDTLTAALADVLPPARFEAYLLGLLRDTSTGGRATALVLLSRVQRPWGVELGRAVLTQVRERIREDKQPDWWLTNALRGFARWLPPELSEEAAAGWPTDSKHWRQWENAVNDFLDRLRFRRTMREAIAADESPESTHPHLNIELK
;
A
#
# COMPACT_ATOMS: atom_id res chain seq x y z
N LEU A 1 -29.11 7.55 -12.86
CA LEU A 1 -27.98 8.38 -13.35
C LEU A 1 -27.61 8.02 -14.80
N THR A 2 -28.58 7.97 -15.72
CA THR A 2 -28.37 7.49 -17.11
C THR A 2 -28.31 8.60 -18.15
N LEU A 3 -28.50 9.88 -17.79
CA LEU A 3 -28.61 10.99 -18.74
C LEU A 3 -27.35 11.85 -18.93
N SER A 4 -26.19 11.52 -18.34
CA SER A 4 -24.99 12.38 -18.44
C SER A 4 -23.74 11.67 -18.97
N ARG A 5 -23.86 10.52 -19.64
CA ARG A 5 -22.66 9.81 -20.10
C ARG A 5 -21.90 10.57 -21.20
N ASP A 6 -22.59 11.39 -21.99
CA ASP A 6 -22.02 12.11 -23.14
C ASP A 6 -22.21 13.64 -23.09
N SER A 7 -22.51 14.24 -21.93
CA SER A 7 -22.70 15.69 -21.83
C SER A 7 -21.44 16.40 -21.34
N GLU A 8 -21.22 17.62 -21.84
CA GLU A 8 -20.21 18.58 -21.35
C GLU A 8 -20.25 18.78 -19.82
N TRP A 9 -21.40 18.47 -19.21
CA TRP A 9 -21.65 18.58 -17.76
C TRP A 9 -21.14 17.37 -16.96
N ARG A 10 -20.78 16.26 -17.62
CA ARG A 10 -20.32 15.04 -16.94
C ARG A 10 -19.15 15.33 -15.99
N GLN A 11 -18.17 16.07 -16.48
CA GLN A 11 -16.97 16.37 -15.70
C GLN A 11 -17.28 17.27 -14.50
N ALA A 12 -18.04 18.36 -14.72
CA ALA A 12 -18.45 19.27 -13.66
C ALA A 12 -19.30 18.56 -12.58
N LEU A 13 -20.19 17.64 -12.99
CA LEU A 13 -20.97 16.83 -12.05
C LEU A 13 -20.09 15.89 -11.24
N LEU A 14 -19.17 15.18 -11.89
CA LEU A 14 -18.23 14.29 -11.21
C LEU A 14 -17.39 15.07 -10.18
N GLU A 15 -16.80 16.20 -10.58
CA GLU A 15 -16.04 17.07 -9.68
C GLU A 15 -16.88 17.58 -8.49
N GLY A 16 -18.12 17.98 -8.73
CA GLY A 16 -19.06 18.38 -7.68
C GLY A 16 -19.34 17.24 -6.68
N TRP A 17 -19.58 16.02 -7.18
CA TRP A 17 -19.79 14.84 -6.33
C TRP A 17 -18.54 14.45 -5.56
N ALA A 18 -17.36 14.53 -6.17
CA ALA A 18 -16.12 14.24 -5.46
C ALA A 18 -15.84 15.27 -4.36
N LEU A 19 -16.11 16.56 -4.61
CA LEU A 19 -16.00 17.61 -3.60
C LEU A 19 -16.99 17.40 -2.45
N ALA A 20 -18.25 17.08 -2.76
CA ALA A 20 -19.27 16.79 -1.75
C ALA A 20 -18.88 15.57 -0.89
N THR A 21 -18.44 14.49 -1.53
CA THR A 21 -17.97 13.27 -0.88
C THR A 21 -16.86 13.56 0.12
N ARG A 22 -15.87 14.36 -0.28
CA ARG A 22 -14.76 14.75 0.60
C ARG A 22 -15.23 15.64 1.76
N ARG A 23 -16.17 16.55 1.52
CA ARG A 23 -16.67 17.47 2.56
C ARG A 23 -17.53 16.76 3.60
N HIS A 24 -18.29 15.74 3.17
CA HIS A 24 -19.15 14.96 4.04
C HIS A 24 -18.47 13.70 4.59
N CYS A 25 -17.26 13.37 4.13
CA CYS A 25 -16.54 12.15 4.44
C CYS A 25 -17.38 10.87 4.21
N ASP A 26 -18.22 10.89 3.17
CA ASP A 26 -19.15 9.80 2.89
C ASP A 26 -18.42 8.66 2.19
N SER A 27 -18.30 7.53 2.90
CA SER A 27 -17.57 6.36 2.42
C SER A 27 -18.30 5.63 1.29
N ASP A 28 -19.63 5.65 1.30
CA ASP A 28 -20.43 5.00 0.26
C ASP A 28 -20.31 5.75 -1.07
N TRP A 29 -20.28 7.08 -1.00
CA TRP A 29 -20.07 7.90 -2.19
C TRP A 29 -18.64 7.77 -2.71
N ALA A 30 -17.64 7.72 -1.83
CA ALA A 30 -16.26 7.51 -2.23
C ALA A 30 -16.08 6.19 -2.98
N GLU A 31 -16.63 5.09 -2.45
CA GLU A 31 -16.53 3.77 -3.08
C GLU A 31 -17.25 3.73 -4.45
N ALA A 32 -18.42 4.39 -4.57
CA ALA A 32 -19.15 4.46 -5.83
C ALA A 32 -18.46 5.33 -6.90
N LEU A 33 -17.72 6.36 -6.47
CA LEU A 33 -17.06 7.31 -7.37
C LEU A 33 -15.69 6.81 -7.85
N LEU A 34 -14.95 6.05 -7.03
CA LEU A 34 -13.59 5.60 -7.35
C LEU A 34 -13.45 4.92 -8.74
N PRO A 35 -14.35 4.02 -9.18
CA PRO A 35 -14.27 3.41 -10.50
C PRO A 35 -14.49 4.38 -11.67
N LEU A 36 -15.06 5.57 -11.43
CA LEU A 36 -15.37 6.56 -12.45
C LEU A 36 -14.19 7.48 -12.81
N TYR A 37 -13.08 7.38 -12.06
CA TYR A 37 -11.86 8.16 -12.26
C TYR A 37 -10.71 7.24 -12.71
N PRO A 38 -10.63 6.93 -14.01
CA PRO A 38 -9.61 6.04 -14.57
C PRO A 38 -8.22 6.68 -14.53
N ASP A 39 -8.14 8.00 -14.62
CA ASP A 39 -6.91 8.74 -14.43
C ASP A 39 -6.65 8.83 -12.94
N HIS A 40 -5.74 7.97 -12.46
CA HIS A 40 -5.38 7.78 -11.06
C HIS A 40 -4.63 8.99 -10.49
N ASP A 41 -5.25 10.16 -10.57
CA ASP A 41 -4.74 11.47 -10.20
C ASP A 41 -4.96 11.79 -8.72
N THR A 42 -4.74 13.04 -8.34
CA THR A 42 -4.89 13.56 -6.96
C THR A 42 -6.29 13.31 -6.42
N LEU A 43 -7.30 13.28 -7.29
CA LEU A 43 -8.70 13.08 -6.92
C LEU A 43 -8.98 11.64 -6.45
N THR A 44 -8.42 10.64 -7.13
CA THR A 44 -8.59 9.23 -6.74
C THR A 44 -7.95 8.96 -5.38
N ALA A 45 -6.80 9.55 -5.10
CA ALA A 45 -6.18 9.49 -3.77
C ALA A 45 -7.05 10.16 -2.70
N ALA A 46 -7.57 11.36 -2.99
CA ALA A 46 -8.43 12.08 -2.04
C ALA A 46 -9.76 11.37 -1.75
N LEU A 47 -10.32 10.63 -2.73
CA LEU A 47 -11.50 9.77 -2.51
C LEU A 47 -11.12 8.51 -1.74
N ALA A 48 -9.98 7.90 -2.03
CA ALA A 48 -9.50 6.74 -1.30
C ALA A 48 -9.18 7.05 0.18
N ASP A 49 -8.75 8.28 0.48
CA ASP A 49 -8.50 8.75 1.85
C ASP A 49 -9.79 8.88 2.67
N VAL A 50 -10.96 9.05 2.03
CA VAL A 50 -12.27 9.07 2.70
C VAL A 50 -12.67 7.67 3.18
N LEU A 51 -12.18 6.61 2.52
CA LEU A 51 -12.55 5.24 2.87
C LEU A 51 -11.92 4.81 4.21
N PRO A 52 -12.71 4.20 5.11
CA PRO A 52 -12.22 3.49 6.27
C PRO A 52 -11.21 2.40 5.86
N PRO A 53 -10.21 2.07 6.70
CA PRO A 53 -9.15 1.13 6.35
C PRO A 53 -9.65 -0.18 5.75
N ALA A 54 -10.64 -0.83 6.39
CA ALA A 54 -11.18 -2.11 5.92
C ALA A 54 -11.81 -2.03 4.52
N ARG A 55 -12.56 -0.95 4.22
CA ARG A 55 -13.19 -0.76 2.91
C ARG A 55 -12.18 -0.46 1.82
N PHE A 56 -11.16 0.33 2.15
CA PHE A 56 -10.08 0.58 1.22
C PHE A 56 -9.30 -0.68 0.86
N GLU A 57 -8.95 -1.51 1.84
CA GLU A 57 -8.25 -2.76 1.56
C GLU A 57 -9.10 -3.71 0.72
N ALA A 58 -10.41 -3.82 1.02
CA ALA A 58 -11.33 -4.60 0.21
C ALA A 58 -11.40 -4.11 -1.25
N TYR A 59 -11.46 -2.79 -1.46
CA TYR A 59 -11.45 -2.18 -2.79
C TYR A 59 -10.14 -2.51 -3.55
N LEU A 60 -8.99 -2.34 -2.90
CA LEU A 60 -7.69 -2.66 -3.51
C LEU A 60 -7.54 -4.15 -3.81
N LEU A 61 -7.99 -5.03 -2.93
CA LEU A 61 -7.99 -6.47 -3.16
C LEU A 61 -8.87 -6.84 -4.36
N GLY A 62 -10.02 -6.18 -4.53
CA GLY A 62 -10.85 -6.29 -5.72
C GLY A 62 -10.08 -5.92 -7.00
N LEU A 63 -9.40 -4.78 -6.98
CA LEU A 63 -8.58 -4.32 -8.11
C LEU A 63 -7.38 -5.23 -8.41
N LEU A 64 -6.73 -5.79 -7.39
CA LEU A 64 -5.60 -6.72 -7.54
C LEU A 64 -6.05 -8.07 -8.11
N ARG A 65 -7.28 -8.50 -7.82
CA ARG A 65 -7.89 -9.72 -8.38
C ARG A 65 -8.41 -9.52 -9.80
N ASP A 66 -8.66 -8.28 -10.21
CA ASP A 66 -9.14 -7.98 -11.55
C ASP A 66 -8.06 -8.32 -12.60
N THR A 67 -8.38 -9.28 -13.46
CA THR A 67 -7.51 -9.71 -14.56
C THR A 67 -7.53 -8.74 -15.73
N SER A 68 -8.45 -7.76 -15.75
CA SER A 68 -8.54 -6.74 -16.78
C SER A 68 -7.26 -5.89 -16.88
N THR A 69 -7.04 -5.32 -18.06
CA THR A 69 -5.87 -4.50 -18.38
C THR A 69 -5.98 -3.12 -17.70
N GLY A 70 -5.79 -3.06 -16.38
CA GLY A 70 -5.77 -1.78 -15.66
C GLY A 70 -5.83 -1.91 -14.15
N GLY A 71 -6.74 -2.75 -13.61
CA GLY A 71 -7.04 -2.81 -12.17
C GLY A 71 -5.81 -3.02 -11.29
N ARG A 72 -4.90 -3.93 -11.69
CA ARG A 72 -3.67 -4.20 -10.95
C ARG A 72 -2.72 -3.00 -10.91
N ALA A 73 -2.60 -2.26 -12.01
CA ALA A 73 -1.78 -1.04 -12.04
C ALA A 73 -2.43 0.07 -11.20
N THR A 74 -3.75 0.23 -11.30
CA THR A 74 -4.55 1.14 -10.47
C THR A 74 -4.30 0.93 -8.98
N ALA A 75 -4.37 -0.32 -8.52
CA ALA A 75 -4.17 -0.67 -7.11
C ALA A 75 -2.79 -0.23 -6.62
N LEU A 76 -1.74 -0.52 -7.38
CA LEU A 76 -0.36 -0.17 -7.03
C LEU A 76 -0.14 1.36 -7.04
N VAL A 77 -0.76 2.09 -7.96
CA VAL A 77 -0.71 3.56 -7.96
C VAL A 77 -1.41 4.12 -6.72
N LEU A 78 -2.59 3.62 -6.38
CA LEU A 78 -3.32 4.06 -5.18
C LEU A 78 -2.52 3.79 -3.90
N LEU A 79 -1.89 2.62 -3.79
CA LEU A 79 -1.02 2.26 -2.66
C LEU A 79 0.20 3.17 -2.52
N SER A 80 0.70 3.74 -3.62
CA SER A 80 1.83 4.68 -3.56
C SER A 80 1.43 6.08 -3.09
N ARG A 81 0.15 6.42 -3.19
CA ARG A 81 -0.39 7.74 -2.84
C ARG A 81 -1.01 7.76 -1.45
N VAL A 82 -1.73 6.70 -1.08
CA VAL A 82 -2.45 6.63 0.18
C VAL A 82 -1.59 5.97 1.25
N GLN A 83 -1.21 6.78 2.23
CA GLN A 83 -0.21 6.45 3.25
C GLN A 83 -0.87 5.94 4.53
N ARG A 84 -1.05 4.62 4.65
CA ARG A 84 -1.58 3.97 5.85
C ARG A 84 -1.00 2.57 6.04
N PRO A 85 -0.93 2.05 7.28
CA PRO A 85 -0.55 0.65 7.52
C PRO A 85 -1.48 -0.30 6.77
N TRP A 86 -0.93 -1.36 6.20
CA TRP A 86 -1.71 -2.39 5.50
C TRP A 86 -1.98 -3.58 6.40
N GLY A 87 -3.07 -4.28 6.15
CA GLY A 87 -3.31 -5.62 6.63
C GLY A 87 -2.42 -6.65 5.96
N VAL A 88 -2.33 -7.83 6.59
CA VAL A 88 -1.53 -8.96 6.12
C VAL A 88 -2.02 -9.46 4.75
N GLU A 89 -3.33 -9.55 4.54
CA GLU A 89 -3.91 -10.03 3.28
C GLU A 89 -3.52 -9.11 2.09
N LEU A 90 -3.70 -7.80 2.26
CA LEU A 90 -3.30 -6.82 1.25
C LEU A 90 -1.80 -6.87 1.00
N GLY A 91 -1.00 -6.96 2.05
CA GLY A 91 0.46 -7.07 1.93
C GLY A 91 0.91 -8.26 1.08
N ARG A 92 0.32 -9.44 1.31
CA ARG A 92 0.58 -10.64 0.51
C ARG A 92 0.15 -10.48 -0.94
N ALA A 93 -1.03 -9.91 -1.17
CA ALA A 93 -1.56 -9.69 -2.52
C ALA A 93 -0.64 -8.75 -3.33
N VAL A 94 -0.13 -7.69 -2.70
CA VAL A 94 0.82 -6.76 -3.33
C VAL A 94 2.14 -7.46 -3.66
N LEU A 95 2.72 -8.22 -2.72
CA LEU A 95 3.97 -8.97 -2.96
C LEU A 95 3.82 -9.95 -4.14
N THR A 96 2.73 -10.72 -4.16
CA THR A 96 2.42 -11.62 -5.29
C THR A 96 2.35 -10.85 -6.59
N GLN A 97 1.61 -9.73 -6.63
CA GLN A 97 1.44 -8.95 -7.84
C GLN A 97 2.75 -8.33 -8.35
N VAL A 98 3.63 -7.85 -7.47
CA VAL A 98 4.95 -7.33 -7.86
C VAL A 98 5.81 -8.46 -8.42
N ARG A 99 5.84 -9.63 -7.77
CA ARG A 99 6.60 -10.80 -8.27
C ARG A 99 6.11 -11.25 -9.64
N GLU A 100 4.79 -11.33 -9.85
CA GLU A 100 4.22 -11.64 -11.17
C GLU A 100 4.69 -10.63 -12.23
N ARG A 101 4.65 -9.33 -11.92
CA ARG A 101 5.06 -8.29 -12.87
C ARG A 101 6.53 -8.38 -13.26
N ILE A 102 7.41 -8.79 -12.34
CA ILE A 102 8.81 -9.04 -12.67
C ILE A 102 8.94 -10.30 -13.54
N ARG A 103 8.14 -11.35 -13.29
CA ARG A 103 8.11 -12.57 -14.13
C ARG A 103 7.58 -12.36 -15.52
N GLU A 104 6.68 -11.38 -15.72
CA GLU A 104 6.19 -11.00 -17.05
C GLU A 104 7.30 -10.46 -17.98
N ASP A 105 8.55 -10.36 -17.50
CA ASP A 105 9.75 -9.96 -18.26
C ASP A 105 9.57 -8.62 -19.01
N LYS A 106 8.70 -7.76 -18.50
CA LYS A 106 8.54 -6.39 -18.96
C LYS A 106 9.62 -5.52 -18.35
N GLN A 107 10.01 -4.48 -19.08
CA GLN A 107 10.89 -3.47 -18.49
C GLN A 107 10.23 -2.88 -17.22
N PRO A 108 11.01 -2.65 -16.15
CA PRO A 108 10.50 -2.03 -14.95
C PRO A 108 9.94 -0.65 -15.27
N ASP A 109 8.72 -0.41 -14.84
CA ASP A 109 8.23 0.95 -14.79
C ASP A 109 9.00 1.69 -13.70
N TRP A 110 9.64 2.81 -14.06
CA TRP A 110 10.41 3.63 -13.12
C TRP A 110 9.55 4.08 -11.92
N TRP A 111 8.27 4.34 -12.14
CA TRP A 111 7.36 4.71 -11.06
C TRP A 111 7.16 3.57 -10.04
N LEU A 112 7.12 2.31 -10.50
CA LEU A 112 6.85 1.16 -9.63
C LEU A 112 8.10 0.76 -8.84
N THR A 113 9.29 0.82 -9.44
CA THR A 113 10.54 0.60 -8.69
C THR A 113 10.71 1.66 -7.60
N ASN A 114 10.32 2.92 -7.86
CA ASN A 114 10.30 3.96 -6.84
C ASN A 114 9.23 3.72 -5.76
N ALA A 115 8.01 3.34 -6.16
CA ALA A 115 6.91 3.05 -5.23
C ALA A 115 7.24 1.86 -4.30
N LEU A 116 7.90 0.82 -4.81
CA LEU A 116 8.29 -0.36 -4.05
C LEU A 116 9.15 -0.01 -2.82
N ARG A 117 10.07 0.96 -2.96
CA ARG A 117 10.88 1.46 -1.84
C ARG A 117 10.04 2.11 -0.73
N GLY A 118 8.90 2.69 -1.10
CA GLY A 118 7.95 3.30 -0.18
C GLY A 118 7.03 2.27 0.50
N PHE A 119 6.68 1.19 -0.20
CA PHE A 119 5.79 0.13 0.32
C PHE A 119 6.32 -0.55 1.58
N ALA A 120 7.64 -0.65 1.74
CA ALA A 120 8.26 -1.20 2.96
C ALA A 120 7.83 -0.48 4.24
N ARG A 121 7.39 0.79 4.16
CA ARG A 121 6.92 1.57 5.32
C ARG A 121 5.54 1.13 5.82
N TRP A 122 4.69 0.65 4.91
CA TRP A 122 3.27 0.40 5.16
C TRP A 122 2.95 -1.08 5.30
N LEU A 123 3.77 -1.94 4.70
CA LEU A 123 3.65 -3.40 4.83
C LEU A 123 3.82 -3.85 6.30
N PRO A 124 3.07 -4.86 6.77
CA PRO A 124 3.29 -5.50 8.06
C PRO A 124 4.73 -6.03 8.18
N PRO A 125 5.51 -5.63 9.20
CA PRO A 125 6.88 -6.12 9.37
C PRO A 125 6.94 -7.63 9.69
N GLU A 126 5.85 -8.24 10.14
CA GLU A 126 5.73 -9.68 10.35
C GLU A 126 5.85 -10.46 9.04
N LEU A 127 5.65 -9.79 7.89
CA LEU A 127 5.87 -10.36 6.55
C LEU A 127 7.33 -10.30 6.10
N SER A 128 8.31 -9.91 6.94
CA SER A 128 9.71 -9.75 6.48
C SER A 128 10.29 -10.99 5.80
N GLU A 129 10.13 -12.17 6.41
CA GLU A 129 10.67 -13.42 5.87
C GLU A 129 9.91 -13.85 4.62
N GLU A 130 8.59 -13.73 4.67
CA GLU A 130 7.72 -14.07 3.53
C GLU A 130 8.02 -13.17 2.33
N ALA A 131 8.33 -11.89 2.58
CA ALA A 131 8.70 -10.91 1.56
C ALA A 131 10.06 -11.22 0.93
N ALA A 132 11.03 -11.74 1.70
CA ALA A 132 12.37 -12.06 1.20
C ALA A 132 12.39 -13.25 0.21
N ALA A 133 11.38 -14.12 0.25
CA ALA A 133 11.29 -15.29 -0.61
C ALA A 133 10.62 -15.00 -1.97
N GLY A 134 10.81 -15.90 -2.95
CA GLY A 134 9.98 -15.97 -4.16
C GLY A 134 10.18 -14.88 -5.21
N TRP A 135 11.27 -14.12 -5.14
CA TRP A 135 11.64 -13.15 -6.18
C TRP A 135 12.17 -13.87 -7.43
N PRO A 136 11.76 -13.47 -8.64
CA PRO A 136 12.21 -14.09 -9.88
C PRO A 136 13.58 -13.54 -10.31
N THR A 137 14.63 -13.98 -9.62
CA THR A 137 16.02 -13.57 -9.87
C THR A 137 16.54 -13.95 -11.25
N ASP A 138 15.92 -14.97 -11.87
CA ASP A 138 16.29 -15.45 -13.21
C ASP A 138 15.60 -14.66 -14.35
N SER A 139 14.75 -13.68 -14.01
CA SER A 139 14.09 -12.84 -15.02
C SER A 139 15.10 -12.00 -15.82
N LYS A 140 14.78 -11.75 -17.09
CA LYS A 140 15.66 -11.01 -18.02
C LYS A 140 16.01 -9.61 -17.50
N HIS A 141 15.06 -9.00 -16.79
CA HIS A 141 15.16 -7.64 -16.27
C HIS A 141 15.47 -7.59 -14.76
N TRP A 142 15.86 -8.70 -14.13
CA TRP A 142 16.12 -8.77 -12.68
C TRP A 142 17.08 -7.68 -12.19
N ARG A 143 18.21 -7.46 -12.88
CA ARG A 143 19.22 -6.44 -12.49
C ARG A 143 18.65 -5.03 -12.33
N GLN A 144 17.55 -4.72 -13.01
CA GLN A 144 16.91 -3.41 -12.96
C GLN A 144 15.95 -3.31 -11.76
N TRP A 145 15.45 -4.45 -11.26
CA TRP A 145 14.61 -4.57 -10.07
C TRP A 145 15.41 -4.78 -8.79
N GLU A 146 16.56 -5.44 -8.89
CA GLU A 146 17.39 -5.92 -7.78
C GLU A 146 17.61 -4.86 -6.71
N ASN A 147 18.05 -3.66 -7.09
CA ASN A 147 18.28 -2.57 -6.15
C ASN A 147 17.00 -2.14 -5.43
N ALA A 148 15.89 -1.99 -6.15
CA ALA A 148 14.62 -1.58 -5.56
C ALA A 148 14.04 -2.66 -4.63
N VAL A 149 14.22 -3.94 -4.97
CA VAL A 149 13.82 -5.08 -4.14
C VAL A 149 14.67 -5.15 -2.87
N ASN A 150 16.00 -5.04 -2.99
CA ASN A 150 16.90 -5.07 -1.84
C ASN A 150 16.63 -3.89 -0.88
N ASP A 151 16.49 -2.67 -1.40
CA ASP A 151 16.14 -1.49 -0.61
C ASP A 151 14.82 -1.70 0.16
N PHE A 152 13.83 -2.31 -0.49
CA PHE A 152 12.54 -2.65 0.12
C PHE A 152 12.69 -3.68 1.23
N LEU A 153 13.41 -4.77 0.99
CA LEU A 153 13.63 -5.85 1.96
C LEU A 153 14.42 -5.39 3.18
N ASP A 154 15.44 -4.55 2.98
CA ASP A 154 16.27 -4.04 4.07
C ASP A 154 15.49 -3.11 4.99
N ARG A 155 14.64 -2.24 4.41
CA ARG A 155 13.73 -1.38 5.18
C ARG A 155 12.72 -2.20 5.98
N LEU A 156 12.16 -3.26 5.39
CA LEU A 156 11.18 -4.11 6.05
C LEU A 156 11.82 -4.90 7.21
N ARG A 157 12.99 -5.50 6.98
CA ARG A 157 13.78 -6.20 8.01
C ARG A 157 14.16 -5.26 9.15
N PHE A 158 14.67 -4.07 8.84
CA PHE A 158 14.97 -3.05 9.85
C PHE A 158 13.75 -2.69 10.70
N ARG A 159 12.59 -2.45 10.08
CA ARG A 159 11.35 -2.14 10.82
C ARG A 159 10.93 -3.28 11.74
N ARG A 160 11.11 -4.53 11.32
CA ARG A 160 10.84 -5.70 12.17
C ARG A 160 11.79 -5.74 13.36
N THR A 161 13.10 -5.66 13.13
CA THR A 161 14.10 -5.66 14.21
C THR A 161 13.86 -4.55 15.23
N MET A 162 13.51 -3.34 14.77
CA MET A 162 13.18 -2.23 15.67
C MET A 162 11.93 -2.50 16.51
N ARG A 163 10.89 -3.10 15.93
CA ARG A 163 9.68 -3.48 16.69
C ARG A 163 9.98 -4.55 17.75
N GLU A 164 10.76 -5.56 17.40
CA GLU A 164 11.16 -6.62 18.32
C GLU A 164 12.02 -6.06 19.47
N ALA A 165 12.96 -5.16 19.19
CA ALA A 165 13.78 -4.51 20.20
C ALA A 165 12.95 -3.67 21.18
N ILE A 166 11.98 -2.89 20.69
CA ILE A 166 11.09 -2.08 21.53
C ILE A 166 10.21 -2.98 22.42
N ALA A 167 9.63 -4.04 21.86
CA ALA A 167 8.80 -4.97 22.63
C ALA A 167 9.59 -5.72 23.71
N ALA A 168 10.87 -6.01 23.46
CA ALA A 168 11.76 -6.63 24.44
C ALA A 168 12.09 -5.68 25.61
N ASP A 169 12.24 -4.38 25.35
CA ASP A 169 12.53 -3.36 26.37
C ASP A 169 11.31 -3.05 27.27
N GLU A 170 10.09 -3.16 26.71
CA GLU A 170 8.83 -2.96 27.44
C GLU A 170 8.42 -4.17 28.31
N SER A 171 9.17 -5.28 28.28
CA SER A 171 8.90 -6.46 29.12
C SER A 171 9.39 -6.26 30.57
N PRO A 172 8.59 -6.60 31.60
CA PRO A 172 8.77 -6.14 33.00
C PRO A 172 9.97 -6.75 33.77
N GLU A 173 10.87 -7.46 33.11
CA GLU A 173 12.00 -8.15 33.75
C GLU A 173 13.20 -7.22 34.03
N SER A 174 13.12 -5.94 33.67
CA SER A 174 14.12 -4.90 33.93
C SER A 174 13.83 -4.03 35.18
N THR A 175 13.06 -4.54 36.16
CA THR A 175 13.00 -3.88 37.47
C THR A 175 14.28 -4.21 38.25
N HIS A 176 15.28 -3.34 38.11
CA HIS A 176 16.53 -3.36 38.87
C HIS A 176 16.29 -3.60 40.38
N PRO A 177 17.04 -4.52 41.03
CA PRO A 177 16.97 -4.65 42.48
C PRO A 177 17.54 -3.38 43.11
N HIS A 178 16.72 -2.71 43.94
CA HIS A 178 17.12 -1.53 44.70
C HIS A 178 18.44 -1.79 45.44
N LEU A 179 19.46 -1.00 45.12
CA LEU A 179 20.65 -0.82 45.93
C LEU A 179 20.23 -0.33 47.32
N ASN A 180 20.26 -1.25 48.29
CA ASN A 180 20.18 -0.94 49.71
C ASN A 180 21.46 -0.21 50.08
N ILE A 181 21.41 1.12 50.16
CA ILE A 181 22.47 1.92 50.76
C ILE A 181 22.14 2.01 52.25
N GLU A 182 22.75 1.12 53.05
CA GLU A 182 22.81 1.29 54.50
C GLU A 182 23.67 2.53 54.83
N LEU A 183 23.04 3.53 55.44
CA LEU A 183 23.73 4.63 56.11
C LEU A 183 23.84 4.29 57.60
N LYS A 184 25.10 4.24 58.08
CA LYS A 184 25.51 4.10 59.47
C LYS A 184 25.01 5.24 60.36
#